data_AF-A0A1W9UCB7-F1
#
_entry.id   AF-A0A1W9UCB7-F1
#
_cell.length_a   1.000
_cell.length_b   1.000
_cell.length_c   1.000
_cell.angle_alpha   90.00
_cell.angle_beta   90.00
_cell.angle_gamma   90.00
#
_symmetry.space_group_name_H-M   'P 1'
#
loop_
_entity.id
_entity.type
_entity.pdbx_description
1 polymer ?
#
loop_
_entity_poly.entity_id
_entity_poly.type
_entity_poly.pdbx_seq_one_letter_code
_entity_poly.pdbx_strand_id
1 'polypeptide(L)'
;NHNIKGHEDCNDNGRCSCGVGQEATFILEGQAPALNGDPWNDAIPNFIFYVGIDPTGGTNPFADTVVWGHGAHIYNEHAQTPPVEATAQSDTVTVFLRSKTKWAFKHSDAYWDDAELVAVGQETPPPPPPPPPVEPNIHGQPREQYDRTYVLLPPNADAAWALAAVGGSWDQHRYTIGGSADDSGIGDLDVRRVIAVNPQKWPTDLDAFFKEHYPGVEYTPITANSPDELKQKLRQL
;
A
#
# COMPACT_ATOMS: atom_id res chain seq x y z
N ASN A 1 3.06 -15.02 -18.55
CA ASN A 1 2.27 -15.11 -19.81
C ASN A 1 2.81 -16.19 -20.72
N HIS A 2 1.92 -16.87 -21.44
CA HIS A 2 2.28 -17.80 -22.51
C HIS A 2 2.58 -17.02 -23.80
N ASN A 3 3.47 -17.54 -24.66
CA ASN A 3 3.70 -16.94 -25.96
C ASN A 3 2.48 -17.22 -26.87
N ILE A 4 1.69 -16.18 -27.16
CA ILE A 4 0.53 -16.23 -28.06
C ILE A 4 0.91 -15.48 -29.34
N LYS A 5 0.76 -16.14 -30.49
CA LYS A 5 1.10 -15.56 -31.80
C LYS A 5 0.32 -14.27 -32.05
N GLY A 6 1.01 -13.20 -32.43
CA GLY A 6 0.41 -11.87 -32.64
C GLY A 6 0.27 -11.02 -31.38
N HIS A 7 0.70 -11.54 -30.23
CA HIS A 7 0.70 -10.87 -28.93
C HIS A 7 2.03 -11.08 -28.18
N GLU A 8 3.13 -11.13 -28.94
CA GLU A 8 4.48 -11.37 -28.42
C GLU A 8 4.93 -10.29 -27.42
N ASP A 9 4.39 -9.07 -27.53
CA ASP A 9 4.60 -7.93 -26.62
C ASP A 9 4.02 -8.15 -25.21
N CYS A 10 3.07 -9.10 -25.09
CA CYS A 10 2.50 -9.50 -23.81
C CYS A 10 3.35 -10.58 -23.10
N ASN A 11 4.32 -11.19 -23.78
CA ASN A 11 5.14 -12.26 -23.22
C ASN A 11 6.08 -11.72 -22.14
N ASP A 12 6.01 -12.29 -20.93
CA ASP A 12 6.75 -11.86 -19.73
C ASP A 12 6.64 -10.36 -19.37
N ASN A 13 5.61 -9.69 -19.89
CA ASN A 13 5.31 -8.30 -19.54
C ASN A 13 4.34 -8.26 -18.35
N GLY A 14 4.83 -7.83 -17.18
CA GLY A 14 4.02 -7.74 -15.95
C GLY A 14 2.90 -6.69 -15.98
N ARG A 15 2.82 -5.86 -17.04
CA ARG A 15 1.71 -4.91 -17.27
C ARG A 15 0.66 -5.44 -18.24
N CYS A 16 0.83 -6.67 -18.74
CA CYS A 16 -0.06 -7.25 -19.73
C CYS A 16 -0.67 -8.55 -19.22
N SER A 17 -1.97 -8.71 -19.43
CA SER A 17 -2.74 -9.92 -19.16
C SER A 17 -3.21 -10.55 -20.47
N CYS A 18 -2.94 -11.84 -20.67
CA CYS A 18 -3.38 -12.55 -21.87
C CYS A 18 -4.91 -12.44 -22.05
N GLY A 19 -5.34 -11.99 -23.24
CA GLY A 19 -6.75 -11.82 -23.61
C GLY A 19 -7.30 -10.42 -23.45
N VAL A 20 -6.73 -9.62 -22.54
CA VAL A 20 -7.19 -8.22 -22.30
C VAL A 20 -6.08 -7.19 -22.51
N GLY A 21 -4.85 -7.63 -22.76
CA GLY A 21 -3.72 -6.74 -23.01
C GLY A 21 -3.37 -5.96 -21.75
N GLN A 22 -3.17 -4.65 -21.88
CA GLN A 22 -2.84 -3.75 -20.77
C GLN A 22 -4.07 -3.00 -20.22
N GLU A 23 -5.25 -3.26 -20.78
CA GLU A 23 -6.48 -2.53 -20.45
C GLU A 23 -7.06 -3.00 -19.11
N ALA A 24 -7.53 -2.05 -18.31
CA ALA A 24 -8.33 -2.35 -17.12
C ALA A 24 -9.60 -3.09 -17.54
N THR A 25 -9.85 -4.26 -16.97
CA THR A 25 -10.99 -5.10 -17.37
C THR A 25 -11.70 -5.67 -16.15
N PHE A 26 -13.02 -5.53 -16.13
CA PHE A 26 -13.92 -6.17 -15.17
C PHE A 26 -15.02 -6.91 -15.92
N ILE A 27 -15.15 -8.21 -15.70
CA ILE A 27 -16.19 -9.04 -16.31
C ILE A 27 -16.75 -9.98 -15.25
N LEU A 28 -18.06 -9.97 -15.03
CA LEU A 28 -18.69 -10.91 -14.09
C LEU A 28 -18.52 -12.35 -14.58
N GLU A 29 -18.45 -13.30 -13.64
CA GLU A 29 -18.44 -14.72 -13.95
C GLU A 29 -19.63 -15.07 -14.86
N GLY A 30 -19.36 -15.84 -15.92
CA GLY A 30 -20.36 -16.21 -16.92
C GLY A 30 -20.67 -15.14 -17.98
N GLN A 31 -20.09 -13.93 -17.88
CA GLN A 31 -20.23 -12.88 -18.89
C GLN A 31 -19.00 -12.74 -19.81
N ALA A 32 -17.92 -13.48 -19.54
CA ALA A 32 -16.78 -13.53 -20.44
C ALA A 32 -17.17 -14.07 -21.82
N PRO A 33 -16.50 -13.63 -22.91
CA PRO A 33 -16.72 -14.16 -24.25
C PRO A 33 -16.65 -15.68 -24.29
N ALA A 34 -17.51 -16.27 -25.12
CA ALA A 34 -17.47 -17.70 -25.35
C ALA A 34 -16.11 -18.10 -25.96
N LEU A 35 -15.64 -19.29 -25.61
CA LEU A 35 -14.44 -19.83 -26.21
C LEU A 35 -14.66 -20.04 -27.71
N ASN A 36 -13.70 -19.60 -28.52
CA ASN A 36 -13.78 -19.66 -29.98
C ASN A 36 -12.53 -20.29 -30.62
N GLY A 37 -11.55 -20.72 -29.82
CA GLY A 37 -10.32 -21.35 -30.28
C GLY A 37 -9.20 -20.36 -30.63
N ASP A 38 -9.46 -19.05 -30.58
CA ASP A 38 -8.40 -18.04 -30.54
C ASP A 38 -7.81 -18.01 -29.13
N PRO A 39 -6.52 -18.36 -28.93
CA PRO A 39 -5.91 -18.37 -27.60
C PRO A 39 -5.95 -17.02 -26.88
N TRP A 40 -6.04 -15.90 -27.62
CA TRP A 40 -6.19 -14.59 -27.01
C TRP A 40 -7.57 -14.41 -26.40
N ASN A 41 -8.64 -14.58 -27.18
CA ASN A 41 -10.02 -14.58 -26.68
C ASN A 41 -10.24 -15.59 -25.55
N ASP A 42 -9.74 -16.81 -25.74
CA ASP A 42 -9.97 -17.90 -24.81
C ASP A 42 -9.25 -17.70 -23.47
N ALA A 43 -8.26 -16.81 -23.39
CA ALA A 43 -7.60 -16.44 -22.14
C ALA A 43 -8.44 -15.53 -21.24
N ILE A 44 -9.41 -14.78 -21.79
CA ILE A 44 -10.24 -13.81 -21.04
C ILE A 44 -10.93 -14.45 -19.82
N PRO A 45 -11.59 -15.61 -19.90
CA PRO A 45 -12.23 -16.26 -18.74
C PRO A 45 -11.26 -17.02 -17.82
N ASN A 46 -9.94 -16.84 -17.94
CA ASN A 46 -8.99 -17.67 -17.21
C ASN A 46 -8.97 -17.39 -15.70
N PHE A 47 -8.80 -16.13 -15.32
CA PHE A 47 -8.54 -15.73 -13.94
C PHE A 47 -9.80 -15.14 -13.31
N ILE A 48 -10.19 -15.62 -12.14
CA ILE A 48 -11.41 -15.16 -11.46
C ILE A 48 -11.19 -15.01 -9.96
N PHE A 49 -11.80 -13.95 -9.40
CA PHE A 49 -11.74 -13.56 -8.01
C PHE A 49 -13.09 -13.80 -7.34
N TYR A 50 -13.06 -14.32 -6.11
CA TYR A 50 -14.22 -14.52 -5.25
C TYR A 50 -13.89 -14.12 -3.82
N VAL A 51 -14.91 -13.64 -3.11
CA VAL A 51 -14.91 -13.57 -1.65
C VAL A 51 -15.89 -14.61 -1.10
N GLY A 52 -15.58 -15.19 0.04
CA GLY A 52 -16.42 -16.19 0.70
C GLY A 52 -16.45 -15.99 2.20
N ILE A 53 -17.54 -16.40 2.84
CA ILE A 53 -17.70 -16.38 4.29
C ILE A 53 -18.10 -17.78 4.75
N ASP A 54 -17.33 -18.37 5.66
CA ASP A 54 -17.82 -19.48 6.47
C ASP A 54 -18.53 -18.91 7.72
N PRO A 55 -19.86 -19.01 7.80
CA PRO A 55 -20.63 -18.45 8.91
C PRO A 55 -20.46 -19.25 10.20
N THR A 56 -19.89 -20.45 10.15
CA THR A 56 -19.66 -21.31 11.32
C THR A 56 -18.31 -21.05 11.98
N GLY A 57 -17.40 -20.35 11.31
CA GLY A 57 -16.02 -20.13 11.76
C GLY A 57 -15.07 -21.26 11.36
N GLY A 58 -15.49 -22.15 10.46
CA GLY A 58 -14.64 -23.17 9.88
C GLY A 58 -13.47 -22.56 9.09
N THR A 59 -12.31 -23.22 9.09
CA THR A 59 -11.10 -22.73 8.42
C THR A 59 -10.76 -23.50 7.14
N ASN A 60 -11.59 -24.48 6.75
CA ASN A 60 -11.43 -25.21 5.50
C ASN A 60 -12.11 -24.44 4.35
N PRO A 61 -11.36 -23.86 3.39
CA PRO A 61 -11.95 -23.08 2.29
C PRO A 61 -12.73 -23.93 1.29
N PHE A 62 -12.65 -25.27 1.38
CA PHE A 62 -13.38 -26.20 0.52
C PHE A 62 -14.60 -26.82 1.20
N ALA A 63 -14.94 -26.39 2.42
CA ALA A 63 -16.13 -26.88 3.11
C ALA A 63 -17.42 -26.37 2.44
N ASP A 64 -18.47 -27.19 2.45
CA ASP A 64 -19.79 -26.82 1.94
C ASP A 64 -20.47 -25.73 2.79
N THR A 65 -19.93 -25.44 3.98
CA THR A 65 -20.37 -24.33 4.85
C THR A 65 -19.99 -22.96 4.31
N VAL A 66 -18.99 -22.87 3.44
CA VAL A 66 -18.55 -21.58 2.90
C VAL A 66 -19.57 -21.04 1.89
N VAL A 67 -20.15 -19.88 2.21
CA VAL A 67 -20.99 -19.11 1.29
C VAL A 67 -20.06 -18.28 0.41
N TRP A 68 -19.97 -18.64 -0.88
CA TRP A 68 -19.19 -17.90 -1.86
C TRP A 68 -20.04 -16.84 -2.56
N GLY A 69 -19.47 -15.65 -2.76
CA GLY A 69 -20.03 -14.61 -3.60
C GLY A 69 -19.92 -14.93 -5.10
N HIS A 70 -20.49 -14.07 -5.93
CA HIS A 70 -20.35 -14.20 -7.37
C HIS A 70 -18.93 -13.86 -7.81
N GLY A 71 -18.37 -14.59 -8.77
CA GLY A 71 -17.02 -14.33 -9.23
C GLY A 71 -16.91 -13.16 -10.22
N ALA A 72 -15.71 -12.62 -10.36
CA ALA A 72 -15.38 -11.66 -11.43
C ALA A 72 -13.97 -11.87 -11.98
N HIS A 73 -13.82 -11.71 -13.29
CA HIS A 73 -12.55 -11.58 -14.00
C HIS A 73 -12.08 -10.13 -13.90
N ILE A 74 -11.00 -9.89 -13.16
CA ILE A 74 -10.48 -8.56 -12.85
C ILE A 74 -9.03 -8.52 -13.33
N TYR A 75 -8.69 -7.59 -14.21
CA TYR A 75 -7.36 -7.48 -14.80
C TYR A 75 -6.86 -6.04 -14.82
N ASN A 76 -5.54 -5.90 -14.62
CA ASN A 76 -4.72 -4.69 -14.81
C ASN A 76 -5.07 -3.47 -13.94
N GLU A 77 -6.20 -3.44 -13.25
CA GLU A 77 -6.59 -2.43 -12.26
C GLU A 77 -7.38 -3.08 -11.10
N HIS A 78 -7.34 -2.45 -9.92
CA HIS A 78 -8.16 -2.89 -8.79
C HIS A 78 -9.63 -2.60 -9.04
N ALA A 79 -10.50 -3.54 -8.68
CA ALA A 79 -11.94 -3.38 -8.73
C ALA A 79 -12.60 -4.16 -7.59
N GLN A 80 -13.77 -3.70 -7.15
CA GLN A 80 -14.53 -4.36 -6.11
C GLN A 80 -14.95 -5.78 -6.56
N THR A 81 -14.47 -6.81 -5.86
CA THR A 81 -14.97 -8.17 -6.07
C THR A 81 -16.43 -8.24 -5.62
N PRO A 82 -17.35 -8.92 -6.35
CA PRO A 82 -18.76 -8.96 -5.98
C PRO A 82 -18.92 -9.43 -4.52
N PRO A 83 -19.63 -8.67 -3.67
CA PRO A 83 -19.70 -8.95 -2.25
C PRO A 83 -20.51 -10.23 -1.98
N VAL A 84 -20.36 -10.75 -0.76
CA VAL A 84 -21.14 -11.88 -0.25
C VAL A 84 -21.66 -11.55 1.13
N GLU A 85 -22.90 -11.97 1.40
CA GLU A 85 -23.54 -11.83 2.70
C GLU A 85 -23.86 -13.22 3.25
N ALA A 86 -23.64 -13.41 4.55
CA ALA A 86 -23.98 -14.63 5.26
C ALA A 86 -24.41 -14.30 6.70
N THR A 87 -25.37 -15.06 7.24
CA THR A 87 -25.77 -14.95 8.65
C THR A 87 -24.80 -15.75 9.50
N ALA A 88 -24.16 -15.11 10.48
CA ALA A 88 -23.29 -15.78 11.44
C ALA A 88 -24.04 -16.89 12.19
N GLN A 89 -23.42 -18.06 12.30
CA GLN A 89 -23.93 -19.25 12.99
C GLN A 89 -23.11 -19.59 14.25
N SER A 90 -22.04 -18.83 14.50
CA SER A 90 -21.27 -18.85 15.74
C SER A 90 -20.72 -17.45 16.03
N ASP A 91 -20.04 -17.30 17.17
CA ASP A 91 -19.38 -16.05 17.56
C ASP A 91 -18.14 -15.72 16.69
N THR A 92 -17.74 -16.64 15.81
CA THR A 92 -16.60 -16.50 14.91
C THR A 92 -17.03 -16.80 13.48
N VAL A 93 -16.69 -15.93 12.54
CA VAL A 93 -16.80 -16.20 11.10
C VAL A 93 -15.41 -16.22 10.46
N THR A 94 -15.25 -16.96 9.37
CA THR A 94 -14.02 -16.94 8.58
C THR A 94 -14.29 -16.32 7.23
N VAL A 95 -13.48 -15.33 6.84
CA VAL A 95 -13.52 -14.74 5.50
C VAL A 95 -12.43 -15.38 4.65
N PHE A 96 -12.77 -15.75 3.42
CA PHE A 96 -11.84 -16.29 2.43
C PHE A 96 -11.75 -15.36 1.22
N LEU A 97 -10.52 -15.09 0.80
CA LEU A 97 -10.22 -14.53 -0.51
C LEU A 97 -9.80 -15.69 -1.41
N ARG A 98 -10.39 -15.80 -2.60
CA ARG A 98 -10.10 -16.89 -3.53
C ARG A 98 -9.84 -16.37 -4.91
N SER A 99 -8.72 -16.81 -5.45
CA SER A 99 -8.37 -16.67 -6.86
C SER A 99 -8.34 -18.06 -7.50
N LYS A 100 -8.94 -18.19 -8.68
CA LYS A 100 -9.00 -19.46 -9.40
C LYS A 100 -8.58 -19.23 -10.85
N THR A 101 -7.74 -20.12 -11.34
CA THR A 101 -7.34 -20.17 -12.74
C THR A 101 -7.97 -21.37 -13.43
N LYS A 102 -8.44 -21.17 -14.66
CA LYS A 102 -9.00 -22.24 -15.49
C LYS A 102 -7.90 -23.06 -16.18
N TRP A 103 -6.82 -22.40 -16.56
CA TRP A 103 -5.62 -23.00 -17.14
C TRP A 103 -4.37 -22.54 -16.40
N ALA A 104 -3.37 -23.41 -16.35
CA ALA A 104 -2.06 -23.08 -15.81
C ALA A 104 -1.35 -22.11 -16.77
N PHE A 105 -1.29 -20.82 -16.40
CA PHE A 105 -0.47 -19.83 -17.09
C PHE A 105 0.90 -19.73 -16.41
N LYS A 106 1.91 -19.29 -17.16
CA LYS A 106 3.27 -19.10 -16.65
C LYS A 106 3.30 -18.16 -15.42
N HIS A 107 2.49 -17.10 -15.46
CA HIS A 107 2.28 -16.16 -14.36
C HIS A 107 0.79 -16.14 -14.03
N SER A 108 0.47 -16.05 -12.75
CA SER A 108 -0.91 -16.13 -12.23
C SER A 108 -0.96 -15.37 -10.92
N ASP A 109 -0.66 -14.08 -11.02
CA ASP A 109 -0.48 -13.20 -9.89
C ASP A 109 -1.83 -12.59 -9.50
N ALA A 110 -2.21 -12.72 -8.24
CA ALA A 110 -3.41 -12.11 -7.68
C ALA A 110 -3.02 -11.12 -6.60
N TYR A 111 -3.55 -9.91 -6.70
CA TYR A 111 -3.36 -8.85 -5.72
C TYR A 111 -4.71 -8.49 -5.13
N TRP A 112 -4.73 -8.26 -3.82
CA TRP A 112 -5.92 -7.91 -3.04
C TRP A 112 -5.55 -6.71 -2.18
N ASP A 113 -6.47 -5.76 -2.08
CA ASP A 113 -6.36 -4.59 -1.21
C ASP A 113 -7.75 -4.23 -0.66
N ASP A 114 -7.78 -3.51 0.46
CA ASP A 114 -8.99 -2.92 1.06
C ASP A 114 -10.17 -3.90 1.29
N ALA A 115 -9.88 -5.13 1.75
CA ALA A 115 -10.91 -6.11 2.06
C ALA A 115 -11.60 -5.79 3.40
N GLU A 116 -12.92 -5.62 3.37
CA GLU A 116 -13.74 -5.27 4.53
C GLU A 116 -14.79 -6.36 4.87
N LEU A 117 -15.09 -6.53 6.16
CA LEU A 117 -16.22 -7.32 6.67
C LEU A 117 -17.15 -6.40 7.46
N VAL A 118 -18.39 -6.24 7.00
CA VAL A 118 -19.39 -5.35 7.61
C VAL A 118 -20.60 -6.16 8.07
N ALA A 119 -21.11 -5.87 9.28
CA ALA A 119 -22.36 -6.45 9.76
C ALA A 119 -23.56 -5.74 9.10
N VAL A 120 -24.43 -6.51 8.44
CA VAL A 120 -25.65 -6.01 7.77
C VAL A 120 -26.91 -6.55 8.45
N GLY A 121 -27.97 -5.74 8.54
CA GLY A 121 -29.31 -6.22 8.90
C GLY A 121 -29.62 -6.45 10.39
N GLN A 122 -28.84 -5.92 11.34
CA GLN A 122 -29.30 -5.87 12.74
C GLN A 122 -30.42 -4.81 12.88
N GLU A 123 -31.59 -5.21 13.40
CA GLU A 123 -32.56 -4.25 13.95
C GLU A 123 -31.81 -3.34 14.93
N THR A 124 -31.97 -2.03 14.74
CA THR A 124 -31.33 -1.04 15.59
C THR A 124 -31.82 -1.27 17.03
N PRO A 125 -30.91 -1.46 18.01
CA PRO A 125 -31.26 -1.18 19.41
C PRO A 125 -31.86 0.24 19.49
N PRO A 126 -32.68 0.57 20.52
CA PRO A 126 -33.20 1.93 20.70
C PRO A 126 -32.07 2.94 20.49
N PRO A 127 -32.35 4.09 19.83
CA PRO A 127 -31.35 4.87 19.13
C PRO A 127 -30.12 5.03 20.03
N PRO A 128 -28.94 4.57 19.59
CA PRO A 128 -27.73 4.86 20.31
C PRO A 128 -27.60 6.39 20.43
N PRO A 129 -26.85 6.91 21.42
CA PRO A 129 -26.40 8.29 21.35
C PRO A 129 -25.83 8.54 19.94
N PRO A 130 -25.95 9.77 19.40
CA PRO A 130 -25.66 10.09 18.00
C PRO A 130 -24.41 9.34 17.52
N PRO A 131 -24.40 8.82 16.28
CA PRO A 131 -23.30 8.00 15.79
C PRO A 131 -21.99 8.71 16.13
N PRO A 132 -20.98 8.00 16.68
CA PRO A 132 -19.68 8.62 16.84
C PRO A 132 -19.32 9.24 15.48
N PRO A 133 -18.74 10.45 15.48
CA PRO A 133 -18.33 11.10 14.25
C PRO A 133 -17.65 10.09 13.35
N VAL A 134 -17.94 10.11 12.03
CA VAL A 134 -17.20 9.35 11.01
C VAL A 134 -15.75 9.32 11.45
N GLU A 135 -15.22 8.14 11.79
CA GLU A 135 -13.85 8.07 12.28
C GLU A 135 -13.01 8.74 11.20
N PRO A 136 -12.31 9.85 11.53
CA PRO A 136 -11.53 10.55 10.53
C PRO A 136 -10.61 9.53 9.89
N ASN A 137 -10.38 9.66 8.58
CA ASN A 137 -9.36 8.87 7.91
C ASN A 137 -8.03 9.14 8.62
N ILE A 138 -7.67 8.28 9.58
CA ILE A 138 -6.47 8.38 10.42
C ILE A 138 -5.24 7.82 9.70
N HIS A 139 -5.36 7.36 8.45
CA HIS A 139 -4.22 6.84 7.70
C HIS A 139 -3.17 7.94 7.52
N GLY A 140 -1.99 7.72 8.10
CA GLY A 140 -0.89 8.69 8.08
C GLY A 140 -0.95 9.78 9.16
N GLN A 141 -2.03 9.88 9.93
CA GLN A 141 -2.13 10.81 11.06
C GLN A 141 -1.31 10.29 12.27
N PRO A 142 -0.53 11.15 12.94
CA PRO A 142 0.17 10.76 14.15
C PRO A 142 -0.80 10.64 15.33
N ARG A 143 -0.50 9.75 16.28
CA ARG A 143 -1.18 9.71 17.58
C ARG A 143 -1.18 11.07 18.30
N GLU A 144 -0.09 11.82 18.17
CA GLU A 144 0.09 13.18 18.71
C GLU A 144 0.77 14.08 17.66
N GLN A 145 0.15 15.23 17.39
CA GLN A 145 0.74 16.30 16.59
C GLN A 145 1.73 17.10 17.42
N TYR A 146 3.00 16.76 17.28
CA TYR A 146 4.11 17.55 17.79
C TYR A 146 5.14 17.73 16.67
N ASP A 147 5.91 18.81 16.77
CA ASP A 147 6.91 19.18 15.79
C ASP A 147 7.97 18.07 15.64
N ARG A 148 8.06 17.49 14.45
CA ARG A 148 9.05 16.45 14.15
C ARG A 148 10.16 17.05 13.31
N THR A 149 11.37 16.94 13.82
CA THR A 149 12.59 17.31 13.10
C THR A 149 13.42 16.06 12.82
N TYR A 150 13.78 15.90 11.56
CA TYR A 150 14.62 14.82 11.05
C TYR A 150 15.98 15.39 10.64
N VAL A 151 17.05 14.87 11.23
CA VAL A 151 18.44 15.16 10.82
C VAL A 151 18.82 14.15 9.73
N LEU A 152 18.79 14.61 8.48
CA LEU A 152 19.05 13.81 7.30
C LEU A 152 20.55 13.80 7.00
N LEU A 153 21.18 12.64 7.16
CA LEU A 153 22.60 12.42 6.89
C LEU A 153 22.84 12.13 5.39
N PRO A 154 23.98 12.56 4.82
CA PRO A 154 24.29 12.29 3.42
C PRO A 154 24.56 10.80 3.16
N PRO A 155 24.43 10.30 1.92
CA PRO A 155 24.57 8.88 1.60
C PRO A 155 25.93 8.26 1.95
N ASN A 156 26.98 9.10 2.07
CA ASN A 156 28.32 8.68 2.45
C ASN A 156 28.66 8.95 3.93
N ALA A 157 27.68 9.27 4.77
CA ALA A 157 27.89 9.42 6.21
C ALA A 157 28.25 8.08 6.84
N ASP A 158 29.30 8.09 7.65
CA ASP A 158 29.71 6.93 8.45
C ASP A 158 29.17 7.04 9.90
N ALA A 159 29.56 6.09 10.75
CA ALA A 159 29.15 6.05 12.14
C ALA A 159 29.58 7.29 12.94
N ALA A 160 30.69 7.95 12.58
CA ALA A 160 31.14 9.16 13.29
C ALA A 160 30.18 10.32 13.03
N TRP A 161 29.68 10.46 11.80
CA TRP A 161 28.66 11.46 11.45
C TRP A 161 27.33 11.19 12.17
N ALA A 162 26.90 9.93 12.26
CA ALA A 162 25.70 9.55 13.01
C ALA A 162 25.83 9.86 14.51
N LEU A 163 26.97 9.52 15.13
CA LEU A 163 27.24 9.82 16.54
C LEU A 163 27.30 11.33 16.81
N ALA A 164 27.83 12.12 15.87
CA ALA A 164 27.81 13.57 15.96
C ALA A 164 26.40 14.14 15.91
N ALA A 165 25.54 13.63 15.02
CA ALA A 165 24.13 14.01 14.96
C ALA A 165 23.41 13.70 16.28
N VAL A 166 23.62 12.50 16.83
CA VAL A 166 23.08 12.11 18.15
C VAL A 166 23.58 13.07 19.22
N GLY A 167 24.90 13.25 19.36
CA GLY A 167 25.49 14.10 20.40
C GLY A 167 25.20 15.60 20.23
N GLY A 168 24.71 16.00 19.07
CA GLY A 168 24.35 17.37 18.72
C GLY A 168 22.88 17.71 18.93
N SER A 169 22.00 16.71 18.89
CA SER A 169 20.54 16.95 18.86
C SER A 169 19.72 16.10 19.85
N TRP A 170 20.20 14.92 20.24
CA TRP A 170 19.38 13.95 20.97
C TRP A 170 19.02 14.40 22.37
N ASP A 171 19.99 14.87 23.17
CA ASP A 171 19.75 15.23 24.57
C ASP A 171 18.90 16.50 24.72
N GLN A 172 18.98 17.43 23.76
CA GLN A 172 18.24 18.69 23.79
C GLN A 172 16.86 18.57 23.15
N HIS A 173 16.76 17.91 22.01
CA HIS A 173 15.57 17.97 21.16
C HIS A 173 14.99 16.61 20.76
N ARG A 174 15.70 15.50 20.99
CA ARG A 174 15.26 14.14 20.63
C ARG A 174 14.91 14.00 19.13
N TYR A 175 15.64 14.71 18.27
CA TYR A 175 15.43 14.63 16.82
C TYR A 175 15.65 13.22 16.28
N THR A 176 14.88 12.88 15.25
CA THR A 176 15.07 11.64 14.48
C THR A 176 16.30 11.79 13.60
N ILE A 177 17.09 10.72 13.45
CA ILE A 177 18.34 10.74 12.67
C ILE A 177 18.31 9.55 11.71
N GLY A 178 18.61 9.80 10.43
CA GLY A 178 18.73 8.74 9.44
C GLY A 178 19.18 9.25 8.08
N GLY A 179 19.15 8.37 7.08
CA GLY A 179 19.73 8.62 5.75
C GLY A 179 18.76 8.51 4.58
N SER A 180 17.45 8.42 4.85
CA SER A 180 16.41 8.33 3.81
C SER A 180 15.74 9.69 3.66
N ALA A 181 15.80 10.26 2.45
CA ALA A 181 15.12 11.50 2.13
C ALA A 181 13.60 11.32 2.19
N ASP A 182 13.08 10.21 1.68
CA ASP A 182 11.65 9.88 1.72
C ASP A 182 11.13 9.76 3.17
N ASP A 183 11.85 9.04 4.04
CA ASP A 183 11.46 8.88 5.45
C ASP A 183 11.43 10.22 6.20
N SER A 184 12.27 11.17 5.77
CA SER A 184 12.36 12.49 6.39
C SER A 184 11.21 13.43 6.00
N GLY A 185 10.53 13.16 4.88
CA GLY A 185 9.45 14.00 4.35
C GLY A 185 8.02 13.47 4.56
N ILE A 186 7.87 12.19 4.87
CA ILE A 186 6.56 11.51 4.96
C ILE A 186 5.79 11.85 6.26
N GLY A 187 4.46 11.73 6.19
CA GLY A 187 3.54 11.82 7.34
C GLY A 187 2.58 13.00 7.26
N ASP A 188 1.37 12.83 7.81
CA ASP A 188 0.37 13.91 7.93
C ASP A 188 0.64 14.71 9.23
N LEU A 189 1.75 15.44 9.22
CA LEU A 189 2.26 16.17 10.37
C LEU A 189 2.15 17.67 10.11
N ASP A 190 1.67 18.42 11.12
CA ASP A 190 1.54 19.88 11.04
C ASP A 190 2.90 20.56 10.76
N VAL A 191 3.97 20.01 11.34
CA VAL A 191 5.34 20.49 11.16
C VAL A 191 6.26 19.31 10.83
N ARG A 192 6.82 19.35 9.61
CA ARG A 192 7.82 18.39 9.10
C ARG A 192 9.11 19.13 8.81
N ARG A 193 10.05 19.10 9.74
CA ARG A 193 11.33 19.79 9.57
C ARG A 193 12.42 18.82 9.17
N VAL A 194 13.14 19.13 8.09
CA VAL A 194 14.30 18.35 7.65
C VAL A 194 15.54 19.22 7.76
N ILE A 195 16.45 18.83 8.65
CA ILE A 195 17.80 19.38 8.71
C ILE A 195 18.69 18.52 7.81
N ALA A 196 18.93 18.98 6.58
CA ALA A 196 19.75 18.26 5.61
C ALA A 196 21.23 18.54 5.86
N VAL A 197 21.96 17.53 6.33
CA VAL A 197 23.40 17.61 6.56
C VAL A 197 24.15 17.40 5.26
N ASN A 198 25.00 18.36 4.89
CA ASN A 198 25.83 18.33 3.70
C ASN A 198 25.02 17.98 2.43
N PRO A 199 23.95 18.74 2.08
CA PRO A 199 23.07 18.42 0.95
C PRO A 199 23.82 18.34 -0.38
N GLN A 200 24.95 19.04 -0.52
CA GLN A 200 25.82 18.96 -1.70
C GLN A 200 26.43 17.57 -1.95
N LYS A 201 26.32 16.63 -0.99
CA LYS A 201 26.78 15.25 -1.13
C LYS A 201 25.67 14.31 -1.65
N TRP A 202 24.46 14.81 -1.86
CA TRP A 202 23.38 14.07 -2.50
C TRP A 202 23.47 14.16 -4.03
N PRO A 203 23.04 13.11 -4.75
CA PRO A 203 23.05 13.11 -6.22
C PRO A 203 21.97 14.02 -6.83
N THR A 204 20.99 14.44 -6.02
CA THR A 204 19.85 15.27 -6.41
C THR A 204 19.81 16.57 -5.59
N ASP A 205 19.12 17.58 -6.12
CA ASP A 205 18.79 18.78 -5.36
C ASP A 205 17.69 18.44 -4.34
N LEU A 206 18.07 18.34 -3.06
CA LEU A 206 17.14 18.01 -1.99
C LEU A 206 16.04 19.05 -1.80
N ASP A 207 16.31 20.34 -2.04
CA ASP A 207 15.28 21.38 -1.88
C ASP A 207 14.21 21.24 -2.97
N ALA A 208 14.62 20.96 -4.20
CA ALA A 208 13.71 20.64 -5.29
C ALA A 208 12.93 19.34 -5.02
N PHE A 209 13.62 18.30 -4.55
CA PHE A 209 13.01 17.00 -4.20
C PHE A 209 11.89 17.14 -3.16
N PHE A 210 12.13 17.86 -2.07
CA PHE A 210 11.10 18.04 -1.04
C PHE A 210 9.93 18.90 -1.54
N LYS A 211 10.18 19.92 -2.37
CA LYS A 211 9.09 20.71 -2.97
C LYS A 211 8.20 19.88 -3.90
N GLU A 212 8.80 18.95 -4.65
CA GLU A 212 8.08 18.09 -5.60
C GLU A 212 7.31 16.97 -4.91
N HIS A 213 7.97 16.23 -4.01
CA HIS A 213 7.42 14.97 -3.47
C HIS A 213 6.82 15.12 -2.07
N TYR A 214 7.23 16.11 -1.30
CA TYR A 214 6.82 16.30 0.10
C TYR A 214 6.50 17.76 0.41
N PRO A 215 5.51 18.36 -0.29
CA PRO A 215 5.15 19.76 -0.10
C PRO A 215 4.79 20.02 1.38
N GLY A 216 5.30 21.14 1.90
CA GLY A 216 5.13 21.55 3.30
C GLY A 216 6.28 21.17 4.24
N VAL A 217 7.30 20.45 3.76
CA VAL A 217 8.53 20.23 4.54
C VAL A 217 9.29 21.55 4.76
N GLU A 218 9.59 21.84 6.03
CA GLU A 218 10.51 22.90 6.44
C GLU A 218 11.96 22.42 6.23
N TYR A 219 12.52 22.76 5.07
CA TYR A 219 13.87 22.37 4.70
C TYR A 219 14.93 23.33 5.24
N THR A 220 15.91 22.82 6.00
CA THR A 220 17.05 23.58 6.54
C THR A 220 18.37 22.89 6.20
N PRO A 221 19.19 23.43 5.28
CA PRO A 221 20.49 22.84 4.95
C PRO A 221 21.57 23.24 5.97
N ILE A 222 22.43 22.30 6.34
CA ILE A 222 23.63 22.54 7.17
C ILE A 222 24.85 21.92 6.51
N THR A 223 25.84 22.75 6.20
CA THR A 223 27.16 22.27 5.76
C THR A 223 28.08 22.14 6.97
N ALA A 224 28.79 21.02 7.09
CA ALA A 224 29.82 20.78 8.09
C ALA A 224 30.97 19.97 7.49
N ASN A 225 32.21 20.32 7.83
CA ASN A 225 33.41 19.68 7.29
C ASN A 225 33.90 18.51 8.15
N SER A 226 33.43 18.42 9.41
CA SER A 226 33.75 17.32 10.32
C SER A 226 32.55 16.94 11.20
N PRO A 227 32.55 15.72 11.79
CA PRO A 227 31.55 15.33 12.78
C PRO A 227 31.49 16.29 13.99
N ASP A 228 32.63 16.78 14.48
CA ASP A 228 32.65 17.73 15.60
C ASP A 228 31.99 19.07 15.24
N GLU A 229 32.22 19.56 14.01
CA GLU A 229 31.56 20.77 13.51
C GLU A 229 30.04 20.57 13.38
N LEU A 230 29.60 19.41 12.86
CA LEU A 230 28.18 19.09 12.80
C LEU A 230 27.54 19.11 14.19
N LYS A 231 28.19 18.44 15.16
CA LYS A 231 27.71 18.36 16.54
C LYS A 231 27.56 19.75 17.16
N GLN A 232 28.52 20.64 16.93
CA GLN A 232 28.45 22.03 17.42
C GLN A 232 27.31 22.82 16.76
N LYS A 233 27.15 22.70 15.44
CA LYS A 233 26.09 23.38 14.69
C LYS A 233 24.70 22.94 15.13
N LEU A 234 24.48 21.64 15.31
CA LEU A 234 23.19 21.12 15.77
C LEU A 234 22.80 21.58 17.18
N ARG A 235 23.78 21.85 18.07
CA ARG A 235 23.53 22.38 19.42
C ARG A 235 23.14 23.86 19.46
N GLN A 236 23.30 24.56 18.34
CA GLN A 236 23.01 25.98 18.21
C GLN A 236 21.66 26.24 17.52
N LEU A 237 20.99 25.19 17.06
CA LEU A 237 19.61 25.21 16.58
C LEU A 237 18.66 25.11 17.76
#